data_AF-A0A368EW20-F1
#
_entry.id   AF-A0A368EW20-F1
#
_cell.length_a   1.000
_cell.length_b   1.000
_cell.length_c   1.000
_cell.angle_alpha   90.00
_cell.angle_beta   90.00
_cell.angle_gamma   90.00
#
_symmetry.space_group_name_H-M   'P 1'
#
loop_
_entity.id
_entity.type
_entity.pdbx_description
1 polymer ?
#
loop_
_entity_poly.entity_id
_entity_poly.type
_entity_poly.pdbx_seq_one_letter_code
_entity_poly.pdbx_strand_id
1 'polypeptide(L)'
;SSLESNLESLCGLLEADLDKYRTKIIEIVTFCVCQLPDKITVYSTLVGLLNAKNFNFGGEIVEKLVSDLQEKLETEDYQHAMYIITFLCDLGNSRVLTLSSIIEFLEGLLQSAFEENVPQARTDWFVYVVLRVMPWIGLELSEKKKDELDNILEGAGKYIEGRRKVHVKMLQVWSSSTPHEQEDYLDCLLAQVKSLKTNDWKEKQIARHYVAFDAALQDALQHNLPSFSPPVHKDESNYPLPMVVFRLFDYADCPEDGTVLPGAHSIERFLIEEELNWIVDFNAADRKICAEELTNYARGANVPIAYMILEVLFSQLFRLPHPPQPTGFYGPLLLDLC
;
A
#
# COMPACT_ATOMS: atom_id res chain seq x y z
N SER A 1 -2.06 11.78 -25.67
CA SER A 1 -1.84 12.86 -24.70
C SER A 1 -0.97 12.33 -23.57
N SER A 2 -0.19 13.18 -22.89
CA SER A 2 0.53 12.75 -21.69
C SER A 2 -0.43 12.59 -20.52
N LEU A 3 -0.02 11.87 -19.47
CA LEU A 3 -0.84 11.70 -18.28
C LEU A 3 -1.07 13.04 -17.55
N GLU A 4 -0.05 13.91 -17.53
CA GLU A 4 -0.12 15.24 -16.94
C GLU A 4 -1.17 16.09 -17.65
N SER A 5 -1.15 16.12 -18.98
CA SER A 5 -2.15 16.85 -19.78
C SER A 5 -3.57 16.31 -19.58
N ASN A 6 -3.72 14.99 -19.39
CA ASN A 6 -5.01 14.38 -19.08
C ASN A 6 -5.49 14.77 -17.67
N LEU A 7 -4.61 14.81 -16.67
CA LEU A 7 -4.92 15.21 -15.30
C LEU A 7 -5.33 16.69 -15.22
N GLU A 8 -4.60 17.58 -15.90
CA GLU A 8 -4.98 19.01 -15.99
C GLU A 8 -6.35 19.20 -16.63
N SER A 9 -6.58 18.50 -17.75
CA SER A 9 -7.85 18.57 -18.47
C SER A 9 -9.00 18.05 -17.61
N LEU A 10 -8.81 16.91 -16.94
CA LEU A 10 -9.80 16.33 -16.04
C LEU A 10 -10.08 17.25 -14.85
N CYS A 11 -9.05 17.83 -14.25
CA CYS A 11 -9.20 18.78 -13.15
C CYS A 11 -10.04 19.99 -13.57
N GLY A 12 -9.76 20.59 -14.74
CA GLY A 12 -10.55 21.71 -15.25
C GLY A 12 -12.01 21.36 -15.54
N LEU A 13 -12.28 20.14 -16.04
CA LEU A 13 -13.64 19.65 -16.26
C LEU A 13 -14.39 19.44 -14.94
N LEU A 14 -13.76 18.76 -13.97
CA LEU A 14 -14.38 18.49 -12.68
C LEU A 14 -14.63 19.78 -11.90
N GLU A 15 -13.69 20.73 -11.92
CA GLU A 15 -13.83 22.05 -11.30
C GLU A 15 -15.08 22.79 -11.80
N ALA A 16 -15.29 22.82 -13.13
CA ALA A 16 -16.43 23.49 -13.74
C ALA A 16 -17.78 22.85 -13.35
N ASP A 17 -17.76 21.56 -13.02
CA ASP A 17 -18.93 20.77 -12.66
C ASP A 17 -19.16 20.65 -11.13
N LEU A 18 -18.23 21.16 -10.31
CA LEU A 18 -18.29 21.03 -8.84
C LEU A 18 -19.60 21.58 -8.27
N ASP A 19 -20.09 22.74 -8.73
CA ASP A 19 -21.29 23.35 -8.16
C ASP A 19 -22.55 22.51 -8.35
N LYS A 20 -22.59 21.66 -9.38
CA LYS A 20 -23.75 20.83 -9.72
C LYS A 20 -23.59 19.38 -9.30
N TYR A 21 -22.37 18.85 -9.36
CA TYR A 21 -22.10 17.42 -9.21
C TYR A 21 -21.16 17.10 -8.05
N ARG A 22 -20.89 18.04 -7.13
CA ARG A 22 -19.95 17.91 -6.00
C ARG A 22 -19.99 16.53 -5.33
N THR A 23 -21.14 16.15 -4.78
CA THR A 23 -21.32 14.90 -4.04
C THR A 23 -21.00 13.68 -4.92
N LYS A 24 -21.40 13.71 -6.19
CA LYS A 24 -21.14 12.61 -7.11
C LYS A 24 -19.66 12.48 -7.45
N ILE A 25 -18.98 13.61 -7.62
CA ILE A 25 -17.53 13.64 -7.85
C ILE A 25 -16.80 13.07 -6.63
N ILE A 26 -17.17 13.48 -5.42
CA ILE A 26 -16.63 12.94 -4.17
C ILE A 26 -16.83 11.42 -4.09
N GLU A 27 -18.05 10.93 -4.32
CA GLU A 27 -18.36 9.50 -4.34
C GLU A 27 -17.50 8.73 -5.34
N ILE A 28 -17.33 9.26 -6.55
CA ILE A 28 -16.54 8.59 -7.60
C ILE A 28 -15.06 8.55 -7.23
N VAL A 29 -14.49 9.67 -6.76
CA VAL A 29 -13.07 9.73 -6.37
C VAL A 29 -12.80 8.77 -5.22
N THR A 30 -13.61 8.79 -4.17
CA THR A 30 -13.45 7.90 -3.00
C THR A 30 -13.69 6.42 -3.35
N PHE A 31 -14.62 6.13 -4.25
CA PHE A 31 -14.77 4.79 -4.83
C PHE A 31 -13.51 4.34 -5.58
N CYS A 32 -12.94 5.20 -6.42
CA CYS A 32 -11.71 4.89 -7.15
C CYS A 32 -10.53 4.61 -6.21
N VAL A 33 -10.40 5.33 -5.09
CA VAL A 33 -9.38 5.04 -4.06
C VAL A 33 -9.49 3.61 -3.54
N CYS A 34 -10.72 3.13 -3.35
CA CYS A 34 -10.97 1.77 -2.88
C CYS A 34 -10.77 0.71 -3.98
N GLN A 35 -11.13 1.00 -5.22
CA GLN A 35 -11.15 -0.02 -6.28
C GLN A 35 -9.88 -0.06 -7.14
N LEU A 36 -9.10 1.01 -7.17
CA LEU A 36 -7.94 1.18 -8.06
C LEU A 36 -6.70 1.59 -7.26
N PRO A 37 -6.21 0.74 -6.34
CA PRO A 37 -5.06 1.04 -5.49
C PRO A 37 -3.75 1.18 -6.30
N ASP A 38 -3.67 0.61 -7.49
CA ASP A 38 -2.58 0.79 -8.46
C ASP A 38 -2.53 2.20 -9.07
N LYS A 39 -3.60 3.00 -8.87
CA LYS A 39 -3.73 4.38 -9.36
C LYS A 39 -3.76 5.42 -8.25
N ILE A 40 -3.30 5.07 -7.04
CA ILE A 40 -3.28 5.97 -5.86
C ILE A 40 -2.68 7.34 -6.20
N THR A 41 -1.50 7.40 -6.81
CA THR A 41 -0.83 8.68 -7.11
C THR A 41 -1.53 9.50 -8.19
N VAL A 42 -2.26 8.85 -9.09
CA VAL A 42 -3.06 9.56 -10.11
C VAL A 42 -4.19 10.31 -9.41
N TYR A 43 -4.91 9.61 -8.52
CA TYR A 43 -6.03 10.20 -7.79
C TYR A 43 -5.58 11.18 -6.71
N SER A 44 -4.45 10.95 -6.03
CA SER A 44 -3.94 11.89 -5.02
C SER A 44 -3.47 13.19 -5.67
N THR A 45 -2.87 13.11 -6.87
CA THR A 45 -2.52 14.27 -7.69
C THR A 45 -3.76 15.02 -8.15
N LEU A 46 -4.79 14.33 -8.64
CA LEU A 46 -6.05 14.95 -9.03
C LEU A 46 -6.72 15.69 -7.86
N VAL A 47 -6.77 15.07 -6.68
CA VAL A 47 -7.31 15.70 -5.46
C VAL A 47 -6.45 16.89 -5.04
N GLY A 48 -5.11 16.80 -5.13
CA GLY A 48 -4.19 17.93 -4.90
C GLY A 48 -4.51 19.12 -5.79
N LEU A 49 -4.64 18.88 -7.09
CA LEU A 49 -4.98 19.93 -8.06
C LEU A 49 -6.37 20.52 -7.80
N LEU A 50 -7.38 19.71 -7.48
CA LEU A 50 -8.72 20.20 -7.15
C LEU A 50 -8.74 20.99 -5.83
N ASN A 51 -8.00 20.55 -4.82
CA ASN A 51 -7.84 21.27 -3.55
C ASN A 51 -7.20 22.65 -3.75
N ALA A 52 -6.15 22.74 -4.58
CA ALA A 52 -5.49 24.00 -4.91
C ALA A 52 -6.46 25.02 -5.53
N LYS A 53 -7.49 24.55 -6.25
CA LYS A 53 -8.52 25.41 -6.84
C LYS A 53 -9.73 25.64 -5.94
N ASN A 54 -10.09 24.65 -5.13
CA ASN A 54 -11.24 24.69 -4.23
C ASN A 54 -10.91 24.00 -2.91
N PHE A 55 -10.47 24.78 -1.94
CA PHE A 55 -10.09 24.30 -0.60
C PHE A 55 -11.23 23.51 0.09
N ASN A 56 -12.47 23.99 -0.01
CA ASN A 56 -13.62 23.33 0.63
C ASN A 56 -13.85 21.93 0.06
N PHE A 57 -13.69 21.76 -1.26
CA PHE A 57 -13.79 20.45 -1.88
C PHE A 57 -12.72 19.48 -1.35
N GLY A 58 -11.48 19.94 -1.18
CA GLY A 58 -10.42 19.14 -0.56
C GLY A 58 -10.78 18.66 0.84
N GLY A 59 -11.37 19.53 1.66
CA GLY A 59 -11.86 19.20 2.99
C GLY A 59 -12.96 18.15 2.97
N GLU A 60 -13.97 18.30 2.11
CA GLU A 60 -15.08 17.35 1.97
C GLU A 60 -14.60 15.94 1.52
N ILE A 61 -13.57 15.87 0.65
CA ILE A 61 -12.93 14.60 0.27
C ILE A 61 -12.28 13.94 1.48
N VAL A 62 -11.51 14.70 2.27
CA VAL A 62 -10.84 14.19 3.48
C VAL A 62 -11.87 13.69 4.50
N GLU A 63 -12.93 14.46 4.75
CA GLU A 63 -14.01 14.07 5.66
C GLU A 63 -14.68 12.78 5.21
N LYS A 64 -14.99 12.66 3.91
CA LYS A 64 -15.58 11.44 3.34
C LYS A 64 -14.64 10.23 3.48
N LEU A 65 -13.35 10.39 3.18
CA LEU A 65 -12.37 9.30 3.30
C LEU A 65 -12.22 8.82 4.75
N VAL A 66 -12.22 9.72 5.73
CA VAL A 66 -12.16 9.34 7.15
C VAL A 66 -13.45 8.63 7.59
N SER A 67 -14.62 9.11 7.14
CA SER A 67 -15.88 8.42 7.38
C SER A 67 -15.89 7.01 6.76
N ASP A 68 -15.38 6.87 5.54
CA ASP A 68 -15.30 5.59 4.85
C ASP A 68 -14.29 4.67 5.54
N LEU A 69 -13.15 5.19 5.99
CA LEU A 69 -12.18 4.42 6.76
C LEU A 69 -12.82 3.84 8.03
N GLN A 70 -13.59 4.65 8.77
CA GLN A 70 -14.30 4.19 9.95
C GLN A 70 -15.27 3.06 9.61
N GLU A 71 -16.09 3.22 8.58
CA GLU A 71 -17.03 2.21 8.11
C GLU A 71 -16.29 0.90 7.70
N LYS A 72 -15.19 1.02 6.97
CA LYS A 72 -14.39 -0.14 6.52
C LYS A 72 -13.80 -0.92 7.68
N LEU A 73 -13.32 -0.24 8.72
CA LEU A 73 -12.81 -0.92 9.91
C LEU A 73 -13.93 -1.56 10.75
N GLU A 74 -15.07 -0.88 10.88
CA GLU A 74 -16.24 -1.43 11.60
C GLU A 74 -16.86 -2.65 10.90
N THR A 75 -16.77 -2.70 9.58
CA THR A 75 -17.25 -3.81 8.74
C THR A 75 -16.17 -4.86 8.44
N GLU A 76 -15.00 -4.75 9.08
CA GLU A 76 -13.88 -5.69 8.95
C GLU A 76 -13.31 -5.79 7.51
N ASP A 77 -13.53 -4.76 6.69
CA ASP A 77 -13.00 -4.62 5.34
C ASP A 77 -11.61 -3.95 5.38
N TYR A 78 -10.66 -4.69 5.98
CA TYR A 78 -9.30 -4.22 6.21
C TYR A 78 -8.51 -3.92 4.94
N GLN A 79 -8.85 -4.56 3.83
CA GLN A 79 -8.20 -4.31 2.55
C GLN A 79 -8.51 -2.91 2.04
N HIS A 80 -9.79 -2.54 1.98
CA HIS A 80 -10.17 -1.18 1.56
C HIS A 80 -9.77 -0.13 2.59
N ALA A 81 -9.82 -0.44 3.89
CA ALA A 81 -9.28 0.44 4.93
C ALA A 81 -7.79 0.76 4.68
N MET A 82 -6.99 -0.25 4.34
CA MET A 82 -5.57 -0.08 4.01
C MET A 82 -5.34 0.79 2.76
N TYR A 83 -6.18 0.68 1.73
CA TYR A 83 -6.11 1.56 0.56
C TYR A 83 -6.42 3.02 0.91
N ILE A 84 -7.45 3.25 1.72
CA ILE A 84 -7.78 4.60 2.21
C ILE A 84 -6.64 5.17 3.05
N ILE A 85 -6.06 4.39 3.97
CA ILE A 85 -4.93 4.82 4.80
C ILE A 85 -3.71 5.18 3.94
N THR A 86 -3.41 4.37 2.92
CA THR A 86 -2.32 4.64 1.97
C THR A 86 -2.58 5.94 1.21
N PHE A 87 -3.81 6.14 0.74
CA PHE A 87 -4.21 7.35 0.03
C PHE A 87 -4.13 8.60 0.90
N LEU A 88 -4.63 8.54 2.14
CA LEU A 88 -4.52 9.64 3.11
C LEU A 88 -3.04 10.02 3.38
N CYS A 89 -2.14 9.04 3.45
CA CYS A 89 -0.71 9.32 3.57
C CYS A 89 -0.16 10.01 2.30
N ASP A 90 -0.52 9.54 1.11
CA ASP A 90 -0.04 10.13 -0.15
C ASP A 90 -0.61 11.53 -0.42
N LEU A 91 -1.78 11.87 0.15
CA LEU A 91 -2.33 13.23 0.16
C LEU A 91 -1.43 14.24 0.89
N GLY A 92 -0.52 13.79 1.75
CA GLY A 92 0.54 14.63 2.30
C GLY A 92 1.52 15.10 1.21
N ASN A 93 1.89 14.20 0.29
CA ASN A 93 2.78 14.52 -0.82
C ASN A 93 2.13 15.41 -1.88
N SER A 94 0.81 15.26 -2.11
CA SER A 94 0.06 16.14 -3.02
C SER A 94 -0.42 17.44 -2.36
N ARG A 95 0.09 17.75 -1.16
CA ARG A 95 -0.18 18.97 -0.38
C ARG A 95 -1.67 19.21 -0.09
N VAL A 96 -2.42 18.15 0.14
CA VAL A 96 -3.82 18.24 0.61
C VAL A 96 -3.88 18.17 2.13
N LEU A 97 -3.06 17.32 2.75
CA LEU A 97 -3.01 17.15 4.21
C LEU A 97 -1.72 17.70 4.80
N THR A 98 -1.81 18.23 6.03
CA THR A 98 -0.61 18.61 6.79
C THR A 98 0.13 17.38 7.28
N LEU A 99 1.47 17.41 7.24
CA LEU A 99 2.31 16.32 7.75
C LEU A 99 2.13 16.07 9.25
N SER A 100 1.86 17.13 10.03
CA SER A 100 1.57 16.99 11.46
C SER A 100 0.33 16.13 11.69
N SER A 101 -0.76 16.36 10.94
CA SER A 101 -1.98 15.56 11.09
C SER A 101 -1.80 14.11 10.61
N ILE A 102 -0.93 13.86 9.64
CA ILE A 102 -0.54 12.50 9.23
C ILE A 102 0.26 11.79 10.33
N ILE A 103 1.21 12.48 10.98
CA ILE A 103 1.95 11.92 12.12
C ILE A 103 0.98 11.54 13.24
N GLU A 104 0.10 12.44 13.66
CA GLU A 104 -0.89 12.18 14.72
C GLU A 104 -1.79 10.98 14.36
N PHE A 105 -2.18 10.86 13.10
CA PHE A 105 -2.95 9.73 12.59
C PHE A 105 -2.17 8.40 12.64
N LEU A 106 -0.91 8.39 12.21
CA LEU A 106 -0.05 7.19 12.25
C LEU A 106 0.29 6.78 13.69
N GLU A 107 0.53 7.74 14.58
CA GLU A 107 0.69 7.49 16.01
C GLU A 107 -0.57 6.91 16.64
N GLY A 108 -1.76 7.40 16.26
CA GLY A 108 -3.04 6.85 16.69
C GLY A 108 -3.26 5.40 16.23
N LEU A 109 -2.89 5.07 14.99
CA LEU A 109 -2.87 3.68 14.51
C LEU A 109 -1.88 2.84 15.30
N LEU A 110 -0.64 3.30 15.47
CA LEU A 110 0.41 2.57 16.18
C LEU A 110 0.08 2.36 17.66
N GLN A 111 -0.59 3.31 18.31
CA GLN A 111 -1.03 3.17 19.70
C GLN A 111 -1.93 1.94 19.90
N SER A 112 -2.69 1.55 18.87
CA SER A 112 -3.54 0.36 18.90
C SER A 112 -2.73 -0.94 19.00
N ALA A 113 -1.45 -0.93 18.62
CA ALA A 113 -0.54 -2.08 18.76
C ALA A 113 -0.19 -2.40 20.22
N PHE A 114 -0.39 -1.46 21.14
CA PHE A 114 -0.07 -1.59 22.55
C PHE A 114 -1.32 -1.75 23.43
N GLU A 115 -2.48 -1.97 22.83
CA GLU A 115 -3.70 -2.33 23.55
C GLU A 115 -3.52 -3.67 24.30
N GLU A 116 -3.96 -3.70 25.55
CA GLU A 116 -3.97 -4.93 26.35
C GLU A 116 -5.27 -5.72 26.13
N ASN A 117 -5.21 -7.03 26.35
CA ASN A 117 -6.37 -7.93 26.28
C ASN A 117 -7.07 -8.01 24.91
N VAL A 118 -6.31 -7.78 23.83
CA VAL A 118 -6.79 -7.96 22.44
C VAL A 118 -5.99 -9.05 21.71
N PRO A 119 -6.52 -9.64 20.62
CA PRO A 119 -5.80 -10.60 19.81
C PRO A 119 -4.55 -10.00 19.16
N GLN A 120 -3.44 -10.75 19.11
CA GLN A 120 -2.22 -10.28 18.45
C GLN A 120 -2.44 -9.97 16.96
N ALA A 121 -3.40 -10.62 16.30
CA ALA A 121 -3.75 -10.32 14.90
C ALA A 121 -4.27 -8.88 14.71
N ARG A 122 -4.95 -8.31 15.72
CA ARG A 122 -5.38 -6.90 15.72
C ARG A 122 -4.18 -5.97 15.75
N THR A 123 -3.33 -6.15 16.76
CA THR A 123 -2.16 -5.31 16.98
C THR A 123 -1.16 -5.45 15.84
N ASP A 124 -1.02 -6.65 15.28
CA ASP A 124 -0.22 -6.94 14.08
C ASP A 124 -0.73 -6.18 12.86
N TRP A 125 -2.05 -6.10 12.64
CA TRP A 125 -2.62 -5.38 11.50
C TRP A 125 -2.32 -3.88 11.55
N PHE A 126 -2.45 -3.25 12.72
CA PHE A 126 -2.13 -1.81 12.86
C PHE A 126 -0.65 -1.52 12.62
N VAL A 127 0.26 -2.33 13.15
CA VAL A 127 1.70 -2.16 12.88
C VAL A 127 2.02 -2.42 11.41
N TYR A 128 1.39 -3.43 10.80
CA TYR A 128 1.56 -3.73 9.38
C TYR A 128 1.19 -2.54 8.52
N VAL A 129 0.02 -1.92 8.76
CA VAL A 129 -0.43 -0.76 7.99
C VAL A 129 0.50 0.44 8.17
N VAL A 130 0.95 0.72 9.40
CA VAL A 130 1.91 1.80 9.67
C VAL A 130 3.21 1.59 8.89
N LEU A 131 3.77 0.38 8.89
CA LEU A 131 4.98 0.09 8.11
C LEU A 131 4.72 0.11 6.60
N ARG A 132 3.55 -0.35 6.15
CA ARG A 132 3.20 -0.43 4.73
C ARG A 132 3.09 0.93 4.04
N VAL A 133 2.68 1.97 4.75
CA VAL A 133 2.54 3.32 4.16
C VAL A 133 3.86 4.09 4.07
N MET A 134 4.91 3.61 4.74
CA MET A 134 6.23 4.22 4.76
C MET A 134 6.83 4.52 3.38
N PRO A 135 6.68 3.67 2.34
CA PRO A 135 7.21 3.99 1.01
C PRO A 135 6.51 5.18 0.36
N TRP A 136 5.26 5.46 0.76
CA TRP A 136 4.47 6.55 0.19
C TRP A 136 4.87 7.89 0.80
N ILE A 137 4.96 7.97 2.14
CA ILE A 137 5.07 9.25 2.87
C ILE A 137 6.38 9.43 3.64
N GLY A 138 7.19 8.37 3.77
CA GLY A 138 8.36 8.36 4.63
C GLY A 138 9.44 9.37 4.24
N LEU A 139 9.64 9.64 2.94
CA LEU A 139 10.59 10.66 2.46
C LEU A 139 10.21 12.04 2.98
N GLU A 140 8.98 12.47 2.73
CA GLU A 140 8.45 13.78 3.11
C GLU A 140 8.47 13.98 4.64
N LEU A 141 8.12 12.94 5.40
CA LEU A 141 8.24 12.96 6.87
C LEU A 141 9.69 12.97 7.33
N SER A 142 10.60 12.26 6.66
CA SER A 142 12.01 12.25 7.06
C SER A 142 12.69 13.61 6.88
N GLU A 143 12.24 14.40 5.92
CA GLU A 143 12.78 15.73 5.63
C GLU A 143 12.22 16.79 6.57
N LYS A 144 10.95 16.67 6.99
CA LYS A 144 10.21 17.74 7.70
C LYS A 144 9.80 17.39 9.13
N LYS A 145 9.76 16.11 9.49
CA LYS A 145 9.19 15.51 10.72
C LYS A 145 10.01 14.30 11.20
N LYS A 146 11.34 14.45 11.14
CA LYS A 146 12.29 13.35 11.33
C LYS A 146 12.16 12.67 12.69
N ASP A 147 12.10 13.45 13.77
CA ASP A 147 12.08 12.91 15.13
C ASP A 147 10.78 12.15 15.38
N GLU A 148 9.64 12.67 14.92
CA GLU A 148 8.35 12.01 15.00
C GLU A 148 8.32 10.70 14.19
N LEU A 149 8.87 10.71 12.96
CA LEU A 149 9.01 9.51 12.14
C LEU A 149 9.90 8.45 12.83
N ASP A 150 11.03 8.87 13.40
CA ASP A 150 11.95 7.98 14.10
C ASP A 150 11.26 7.34 15.33
N ASN A 151 10.43 8.08 16.07
CA ASN A 151 9.63 7.57 17.18
C ASN A 151 8.60 6.52 16.74
N ILE A 152 7.87 6.76 15.63
CA ILE A 152 6.91 5.80 15.07
C ILE A 152 7.62 4.48 14.72
N LEU A 153 8.76 4.56 14.03
CA LEU A 153 9.52 3.36 13.64
C LEU A 153 10.12 2.62 14.84
N GLU A 154 10.57 3.35 15.87
CA GLU A 154 11.04 2.75 17.11
C GLU A 154 9.91 2.00 17.83
N GLY A 155 8.72 2.60 17.91
CA GLY A 155 7.53 1.97 18.47
C GLY A 155 7.13 0.70 17.72
N ALA A 156 7.05 0.77 16.39
CA ALA A 156 6.78 -0.40 15.55
C ALA A 156 7.84 -1.51 15.74
N GLY A 157 9.12 -1.14 15.82
CA GLY A 157 10.22 -2.07 16.07
C GLY A 157 10.11 -2.77 17.43
N LYS A 158 9.86 -2.01 18.51
CA LYS A 158 9.66 -2.56 19.87
C LYS A 158 8.49 -3.53 19.93
N TYR A 159 7.37 -3.19 19.27
CA TYR A 159 6.24 -4.11 19.17
C TYR A 159 6.66 -5.42 18.51
N ILE A 160 7.30 -5.34 17.33
CA ILE A 160 7.69 -6.53 16.54
C ILE A 160 8.67 -7.43 17.31
N GLU A 161 9.62 -6.85 18.04
CA GLU A 161 10.56 -7.60 18.90
C GLU A 161 9.85 -8.38 20.01
N GLY A 162 8.74 -7.86 20.54
CA GLY A 162 7.94 -8.48 21.61
C GLY A 162 6.90 -9.51 21.13
N ARG A 163 6.68 -9.66 19.82
CA ARG A 163 5.62 -10.52 19.28
C ARG A 163 5.89 -12.01 19.50
N ARG A 164 4.81 -12.78 19.67
CA ARG A 164 4.86 -14.24 19.59
C ARG A 164 4.80 -14.67 18.13
N LYS A 165 5.74 -15.53 17.72
CA LYS A 165 5.89 -16.01 16.33
C LYS A 165 5.60 -17.50 16.18
N VAL A 166 4.65 -18.01 16.96
CA VAL A 166 4.31 -19.43 17.01
C VAL A 166 3.68 -19.94 15.71
N HIS A 167 3.04 -19.05 14.95
CA HIS A 167 2.41 -19.36 13.66
C HIS A 167 3.41 -19.64 12.55
N VAL A 168 4.63 -19.08 12.62
CA VAL A 168 5.61 -19.12 11.52
C VAL A 168 5.85 -20.54 11.03
N LYS A 169 6.22 -21.47 11.92
CA LYS A 169 6.48 -22.87 11.54
C LYS A 169 5.28 -23.57 10.90
N MET A 170 4.07 -23.15 11.21
CA MET A 170 2.84 -23.72 10.64
C MET A 170 2.54 -23.16 9.24
N LEU A 171 2.98 -21.94 8.97
CA LEU A 171 2.68 -21.22 7.73
C LEU A 171 3.85 -21.19 6.73
N GLN A 172 5.04 -21.65 7.13
CA GLN A 172 6.18 -21.83 6.24
C GLN A 172 5.91 -22.91 5.19
N VAL A 173 6.09 -22.55 3.90
CA VAL A 173 6.09 -23.52 2.80
C VAL A 173 7.30 -24.46 2.90
N TRP A 174 8.45 -23.92 3.31
CA TRP A 174 9.67 -24.69 3.59
C TRP A 174 10.21 -24.35 4.98
N SER A 175 10.60 -25.38 5.72
CA SER A 175 11.22 -25.25 7.04
C SER A 175 12.73 -25.00 7.00
N SER A 176 13.36 -25.22 5.83
CA SER A 176 14.77 -24.93 5.59
C SER A 176 14.97 -23.42 5.44
N SER A 177 15.99 -22.88 6.10
CA SER A 177 16.43 -21.48 5.90
C SER A 177 17.33 -21.30 4.67
N THR A 178 17.66 -22.39 3.97
CA THR A 178 18.50 -22.38 2.76
C THR A 178 17.74 -22.92 1.56
N PRO A 179 17.84 -22.30 0.37
CA PRO A 179 18.60 -21.08 0.08
C PRO A 179 17.92 -19.79 0.60
N HIS A 180 16.59 -19.79 0.78
CA HIS A 180 15.83 -18.62 1.22
C HIS A 180 14.99 -18.94 2.46
N GLU A 181 15.15 -18.12 3.50
CA GLU A 181 14.28 -18.18 4.67
C GLU A 181 12.87 -17.70 4.33
N GLN A 182 11.87 -18.41 4.84
CA GLN A 182 10.46 -18.03 4.76
C GLN A 182 10.12 -17.22 6.02
N GLU A 183 10.22 -15.90 5.91
CA GLU A 183 10.18 -14.97 7.05
C GLU A 183 8.75 -14.64 7.50
N ASP A 184 8.58 -14.29 8.78
CA ASP A 184 7.36 -13.62 9.23
C ASP A 184 7.17 -12.29 8.47
N TYR A 185 5.95 -12.03 8.01
CA TYR A 185 5.67 -10.87 7.17
C TYR A 185 5.98 -9.50 7.78
N LEU A 186 5.81 -9.34 9.11
CA LEU A 186 6.12 -8.09 9.79
C LEU A 186 7.62 -7.92 10.03
N ASP A 187 8.34 -9.01 10.30
CA ASP A 187 9.81 -8.97 10.37
C ASP A 187 10.41 -8.55 9.02
N CYS A 188 9.94 -9.19 7.94
CA CYS A 188 10.39 -8.90 6.58
C CYS A 188 10.08 -7.45 6.20
N LEU A 189 8.85 -6.98 6.44
CA LEU A 189 8.46 -5.60 6.13
C LEU A 189 9.24 -4.58 6.97
N LEU A 190 9.49 -4.84 8.25
CA LEU A 190 10.32 -3.97 9.07
C LEU A 190 11.76 -3.89 8.52
N ALA A 191 12.33 -5.01 8.07
CA ALA A 191 13.65 -5.03 7.44
C ALA A 191 13.65 -4.22 6.14
N GLN A 192 12.59 -4.32 5.32
CA GLN A 192 12.42 -3.55 4.09
C GLN A 192 12.30 -2.04 4.36
N VAL A 193 11.53 -1.64 5.36
CA VAL A 193 11.40 -0.23 5.77
C VAL A 193 12.71 0.31 6.33
N LYS A 194 13.45 -0.48 7.12
CA LYS A 194 14.79 -0.11 7.60
C LYS A 194 15.76 0.07 6.44
N SER A 195 15.73 -0.83 5.45
CA SER A 195 16.52 -0.72 4.22
C SER A 195 16.17 0.56 3.45
N LEU A 196 14.88 0.86 3.27
CA LEU A 196 14.41 2.11 2.66
C LEU A 196 14.95 3.33 3.40
N LYS A 197 14.88 3.34 4.74
CA LYS A 197 15.43 4.42 5.58
C LYS A 197 16.95 4.58 5.38
N THR A 198 17.71 3.49 5.29
CA THR A 198 19.16 3.54 5.02
C THR A 198 19.50 4.02 3.62
N ASN A 199 18.55 3.91 2.68
CA ASN A 199 18.64 4.42 1.31
C ASN A 199 17.98 5.81 1.17
N ASP A 200 18.02 6.62 2.23
CA ASP A 200 17.48 7.98 2.28
C ASP A 200 16.00 8.09 1.85
N TRP A 201 15.20 7.07 2.16
CA TRP A 201 13.77 7.01 1.80
C TRP A 201 13.48 7.07 0.29
N LYS A 202 14.48 6.73 -0.54
CA LYS A 202 14.35 6.71 -1.99
C LYS A 202 14.08 5.30 -2.50
N GLU A 203 13.03 5.19 -3.30
CA GLU A 203 12.66 4.00 -4.06
C GLU A 203 12.35 4.39 -5.52
N LYS A 204 12.18 3.40 -6.41
CA LYS A 204 12.02 3.63 -7.85
C LYS A 204 10.74 3.06 -8.46
N GLN A 205 9.83 2.52 -7.66
CA GLN A 205 8.63 1.85 -8.16
C GLN A 205 7.41 2.76 -8.17
N ILE A 206 7.24 3.61 -7.16
CA ILE A 206 6.06 4.47 -7.08
C ILE A 206 6.18 5.60 -8.11
N ALA A 207 5.23 5.64 -9.05
CA ALA A 207 5.11 6.74 -10.01
C ALA A 207 4.47 7.96 -9.34
N ARG A 208 5.28 8.95 -8.93
CA ARG A 208 4.85 10.14 -8.18
C ARG A 208 4.42 11.28 -9.11
N HIS A 209 3.19 11.21 -9.63
CA HIS A 209 2.69 12.15 -10.65
C HIS A 209 2.59 13.61 -10.19
N TYR A 210 2.33 13.85 -8.90
CA TYR A 210 2.24 15.18 -8.31
C TYR A 210 3.55 15.99 -8.40
N VAL A 211 4.70 15.34 -8.61
CA VAL A 211 6.00 16.03 -8.78
C VAL A 211 6.00 16.93 -10.02
N ALA A 212 5.28 16.55 -11.07
CA ALA A 212 5.13 17.37 -12.28
C ALA A 212 4.30 18.66 -12.05
N PHE A 213 3.64 18.76 -10.90
CA PHE A 213 2.69 19.82 -10.54
C PHE A 213 3.15 20.66 -9.35
N ASP A 214 4.43 20.62 -8.98
CA ASP A 214 4.92 21.30 -7.77
C ASP A 214 4.55 22.79 -7.72
N ALA A 215 4.67 23.50 -8.85
CA ALA A 215 4.28 24.91 -8.94
C ALA A 215 2.77 25.15 -8.74
N ALA A 216 1.91 24.23 -9.18
CA ALA A 216 0.46 24.34 -9.01
C ALA A 216 0.01 23.98 -7.60
N LEU A 217 0.74 23.08 -6.92
CA LEU A 217 0.43 22.63 -5.57
C LEU A 217 1.08 23.52 -4.50
N GLN A 218 2.11 24.30 -4.85
CA GLN A 218 2.96 24.95 -3.87
C GLN A 218 2.21 25.86 -2.88
N ASP A 219 1.25 26.63 -3.39
CA ASP A 219 0.46 27.61 -2.63
C ASP A 219 -0.90 27.05 -2.17
N ALA A 220 -1.17 25.76 -2.37
CA ALA A 220 -2.39 25.13 -1.93
C ALA A 220 -2.47 25.11 -0.40
N LEU A 221 -3.60 25.58 0.13
CA LEU A 221 -3.90 25.44 1.55
C LEU A 221 -4.11 23.97 1.90
N GLN A 222 -3.53 23.55 3.03
CA GLN A 222 -3.61 22.18 3.54
C GLN A 222 -4.71 22.05 4.59
N HIS A 223 -5.25 20.85 4.70
CA HIS A 223 -6.20 20.43 5.73
C HIS A 223 -5.50 19.65 6.83
N ASN A 224 -6.04 19.70 8.04
CA ASN A 224 -5.71 18.71 9.05
C ASN A 224 -6.65 17.53 8.89
N LEU A 225 -6.10 16.32 9.02
CA LEU A 225 -6.89 15.10 9.10
C LEU A 225 -7.79 15.18 10.35
N PRO A 226 -9.11 14.93 10.22
CA PRO A 226 -10.02 14.83 11.35
C PRO A 226 -9.51 13.85 12.42
N SER A 227 -9.83 14.10 13.69
CA SER A 227 -9.50 13.15 14.75
C SER A 227 -10.08 11.78 14.43
N PHE A 228 -9.21 10.78 14.39
CA PHE A 228 -9.57 9.40 14.09
C PHE A 228 -9.18 8.51 15.27
N SER A 229 -10.01 7.52 15.57
CA SER A 229 -9.73 6.53 16.60
C SER A 229 -10.18 5.17 16.07
N PRO A 230 -9.28 4.17 16.00
CA PRO A 230 -9.65 2.85 15.53
C PRO A 230 -10.82 2.25 16.31
N PRO A 231 -11.72 1.48 15.66
CA PRO A 231 -12.80 0.81 16.37
C PRO A 231 -12.27 -0.09 17.48
N VAL A 232 -12.95 -0.05 18.63
CA VAL A 232 -12.63 -0.90 19.78
C VAL A 232 -12.81 -2.38 19.40
N HIS A 233 -11.91 -3.23 19.88
CA HIS A 233 -12.02 -4.67 19.72
C HIS A 233 -13.33 -5.22 20.32
N LYS A 234 -13.96 -6.15 19.62
CA LYS A 234 -15.11 -6.94 20.09
C LYS A 234 -14.77 -8.42 19.98
N ASP A 235 -15.41 -9.27 20.78
CA ASP A 235 -15.14 -10.72 20.79
C ASP A 235 -15.39 -11.37 19.42
N GLU A 236 -16.34 -10.84 18.65
CA GLU A 236 -16.66 -11.26 17.29
C GLU A 236 -15.73 -10.68 16.21
N SER A 237 -14.83 -9.75 16.57
CA SER A 237 -13.96 -9.07 15.61
C SER A 237 -12.98 -10.03 14.96
N ASN A 238 -13.02 -10.10 13.63
CA ASN A 238 -12.04 -10.84 12.85
C ASN A 238 -10.95 -9.89 12.37
N TYR A 239 -9.70 -10.36 12.34
CA TYR A 239 -8.55 -9.62 11.85
C TYR A 239 -7.81 -10.46 10.81
N PRO A 240 -7.10 -9.84 9.87
CA PRO A 240 -6.29 -10.58 8.91
C PRO A 240 -5.31 -11.51 9.60
N LEU A 241 -5.20 -12.74 9.10
CA LEU A 241 -4.29 -13.74 9.66
C LEU A 241 -2.83 -13.33 9.38
N PRO A 242 -1.90 -13.67 10.29
CA PRO A 242 -0.49 -13.45 10.02
C PRO A 242 -0.05 -14.32 8.83
N MET A 243 0.94 -13.82 8.09
CA MET A 243 1.46 -14.48 6.90
C MET A 243 2.95 -14.79 7.05
N VAL A 244 3.41 -15.77 6.28
CA VAL A 244 4.84 -15.99 6.03
C VAL A 244 5.13 -15.62 4.59
N VAL A 245 6.19 -14.85 4.40
CA VAL A 245 6.62 -14.37 3.09
C VAL A 245 7.21 -15.52 2.30
N PHE A 246 6.60 -15.80 1.15
CA PHE A 246 7.12 -16.79 0.21
C PHE A 246 8.35 -16.22 -0.50
N ARG A 247 9.45 -16.96 -0.47
CA ARG A 247 10.69 -16.58 -1.17
C ARG A 247 11.27 -17.77 -1.90
N LEU A 248 11.45 -17.62 -3.20
CA LEU A 248 11.96 -18.62 -4.11
C LEU A 248 13.16 -18.13 -4.93
N PHE A 249 13.20 -16.84 -5.30
CA PHE A 249 14.24 -16.31 -6.17
C PHE A 249 15.08 -15.21 -5.51
N ASP A 250 16.37 -15.25 -5.82
CA ASP A 250 17.31 -14.14 -5.64
C ASP A 250 17.98 -13.71 -6.96
N TYR A 251 18.94 -12.79 -6.86
CA TYR A 251 19.62 -12.24 -8.03
C TYR A 251 20.46 -13.28 -8.79
N ALA A 252 20.89 -14.37 -8.14
CA ALA A 252 21.72 -15.42 -8.73
C ALA A 252 20.91 -16.37 -9.63
N ASP A 253 19.58 -16.39 -9.49
CA ASP A 253 18.67 -17.14 -10.38
C ASP A 253 18.41 -16.41 -11.72
N CYS A 254 18.72 -15.11 -11.77
CA CYS A 254 18.45 -14.25 -12.92
C CYS A 254 19.66 -14.19 -13.87
N PRO A 255 19.45 -13.90 -15.17
CA PRO A 255 20.55 -13.75 -16.13
C PRO A 255 21.51 -12.61 -15.75
N GLU A 256 22.82 -12.84 -15.83
CA GLU A 256 23.85 -11.87 -15.42
C GLU A 256 23.82 -10.55 -16.22
N ASP A 257 23.42 -10.61 -17.50
CA ASP A 257 23.36 -9.44 -18.39
C ASP A 257 22.05 -8.62 -18.27
N GLY A 258 21.19 -8.98 -17.31
CA GLY A 258 19.86 -8.38 -17.12
C GLY A 258 19.79 -7.28 -16.06
N THR A 259 18.58 -6.75 -15.85
CA THR A 259 18.28 -5.94 -14.67
C THR A 259 18.38 -6.79 -13.41
N VAL A 260 18.76 -6.19 -12.28
CA VAL A 260 18.95 -6.94 -11.02
C VAL A 260 17.61 -7.15 -10.33
N LEU A 261 17.37 -8.38 -9.84
CA LEU A 261 16.23 -8.68 -8.99
C LEU A 261 16.33 -7.90 -7.67
N PRO A 262 15.32 -7.13 -7.26
CA PRO A 262 15.30 -6.51 -5.95
C PRO A 262 15.45 -7.55 -4.84
N GLY A 263 16.40 -7.32 -3.92
CA GLY A 263 16.66 -8.24 -2.82
C GLY A 263 15.45 -8.41 -1.90
N ALA A 264 15.38 -9.51 -1.13
CA ALA A 264 14.23 -9.84 -0.27
C ALA A 264 13.85 -8.70 0.71
N HIS A 265 14.86 -7.96 1.20
CA HIS A 265 14.69 -6.81 2.10
C HIS A 265 14.76 -5.45 1.41
N SER A 266 14.57 -5.37 0.09
CA SER A 266 14.32 -4.12 -0.61
C SER A 266 12.83 -3.78 -0.56
N ILE A 267 12.49 -2.51 -0.44
CA ILE A 267 11.09 -2.10 -0.44
C ILE A 267 10.45 -2.25 -1.83
N GLU A 268 11.25 -2.16 -2.89
CA GLU A 268 10.79 -2.41 -4.26
C GLU A 268 10.30 -3.85 -4.42
N ARG A 269 10.95 -4.82 -3.76
CA ARG A 269 10.49 -6.22 -3.75
C ARG A 269 9.06 -6.31 -3.20
N PHE A 270 8.80 -5.64 -2.08
CA PHE A 270 7.48 -5.57 -1.47
C PHE A 270 6.44 -4.87 -2.37
N LEU A 271 6.77 -3.69 -2.90
CA LEU A 271 5.85 -2.91 -3.73
C LEU A 271 5.43 -3.64 -5.00
N ILE A 272 6.39 -4.27 -5.70
CA ILE A 272 6.10 -5.04 -6.91
C ILE A 272 5.24 -6.26 -6.57
N GLU A 273 5.56 -6.98 -5.49
CA GLU A 273 4.77 -8.15 -5.08
C GLU A 273 3.33 -7.78 -4.70
N GLU A 274 3.12 -6.66 -4.00
CA GLU A 274 1.78 -6.16 -3.68
C GLU A 274 0.98 -5.85 -4.93
N GLU A 275 1.59 -5.17 -5.91
CA GLU A 275 0.92 -4.81 -7.17
C GLU A 275 0.60 -6.06 -8.01
N LEU A 276 1.52 -7.01 -8.10
CA LEU A 276 1.30 -8.30 -8.77
C LEU A 276 0.19 -9.11 -8.08
N ASN A 277 0.16 -9.17 -6.74
CA ASN A 277 -0.92 -9.83 -6.01
C ASN A 277 -2.28 -9.18 -6.33
N TRP A 278 -2.33 -7.84 -6.35
CA TRP A 278 -3.54 -7.12 -6.70
C TRP A 278 -3.99 -7.40 -8.14
N ILE A 279 -3.08 -7.38 -9.13
CA ILE A 279 -3.40 -7.70 -10.54
C ILE A 279 -4.01 -9.10 -10.62
N VAL A 280 -3.43 -10.08 -9.93
CA VAL A 280 -3.92 -11.46 -9.93
C VAL A 280 -5.30 -11.56 -9.29
N ASP A 281 -5.48 -10.98 -8.10
CA ASP A 281 -6.74 -11.08 -7.35
C ASP A 281 -7.88 -10.32 -8.06
N PHE A 282 -7.59 -9.15 -8.62
CA PHE A 282 -8.56 -8.33 -9.35
C PHE A 282 -9.07 -9.02 -10.62
N ASN A 283 -8.19 -9.74 -11.33
CA ASN A 283 -8.51 -10.38 -12.60
C ASN A 283 -8.76 -11.90 -12.49
N ALA A 284 -8.89 -12.44 -11.27
CA ALA A 284 -9.00 -13.87 -11.05
C ALA A 284 -10.22 -14.54 -11.72
N ALA A 285 -11.26 -13.76 -12.02
CA ALA A 285 -12.45 -14.23 -12.74
C ALA A 285 -12.20 -14.54 -14.24
N ASP A 286 -11.18 -13.91 -14.85
CA ASP A 286 -10.81 -14.14 -16.24
C ASP A 286 -9.28 -14.26 -16.38
N ARG A 287 -8.80 -15.50 -16.44
CA ARG A 287 -7.36 -15.80 -16.57
C ARG A 287 -6.70 -15.16 -17.79
N LYS A 288 -7.43 -14.92 -18.89
CA LYS A 288 -6.83 -14.31 -20.09
C LYS A 288 -6.59 -12.83 -19.88
N ILE A 289 -7.54 -12.14 -19.26
CA ILE A 289 -7.38 -10.73 -18.85
C ILE A 289 -6.25 -10.65 -17.81
N CYS A 290 -6.22 -11.56 -16.83
CA CYS A 290 -5.14 -11.60 -15.86
C CYS A 290 -3.75 -11.77 -16.52
N ALA A 291 -3.61 -12.67 -17.49
CA ALA A 291 -2.37 -12.86 -18.23
C ALA A 291 -1.99 -11.61 -19.05
N GLU A 292 -2.97 -10.97 -19.68
CA GLU A 292 -2.79 -9.73 -20.42
C GLU A 292 -2.30 -8.59 -19.52
N GLU A 293 -2.92 -8.39 -18.35
CA GLU A 293 -2.53 -7.35 -17.39
C GLU A 293 -1.15 -7.60 -16.79
N LEU A 294 -0.82 -8.84 -16.41
CA LEU A 294 0.53 -9.20 -15.96
C LEU A 294 1.58 -8.95 -17.06
N THR A 295 1.24 -9.25 -18.32
CA THR A 295 2.12 -8.98 -19.46
C THR A 295 2.26 -7.48 -19.72
N ASN A 296 1.18 -6.71 -19.58
CA ASN A 296 1.20 -5.25 -19.72
C ASN A 296 2.08 -4.61 -18.64
N TYR A 297 1.95 -5.07 -17.39
CA TYR A 297 2.82 -4.68 -16.29
C TYR A 297 4.29 -4.97 -16.59
N ALA A 298 4.57 -6.18 -17.10
CA ALA A 298 5.92 -6.61 -17.44
C ALA A 298 6.62 -5.74 -18.50
N ARG A 299 5.88 -5.10 -19.42
CA ARG A 299 6.47 -4.22 -20.45
C ARG A 299 7.10 -2.95 -19.87
N GLY A 300 6.60 -2.47 -18.73
CA GLY A 300 7.10 -1.27 -18.05
C GLY A 300 8.12 -1.55 -16.95
N ALA A 301 8.26 -2.81 -16.53
CA ALA A 301 9.08 -3.18 -15.40
C ALA A 301 10.57 -3.13 -15.72
N ASN A 302 11.37 -2.56 -14.81
CA ASN A 302 12.83 -2.46 -14.95
C ASN A 302 13.56 -3.47 -14.03
N VAL A 303 12.95 -4.65 -13.85
CA VAL A 303 13.42 -5.75 -13.00
C VAL A 303 13.19 -7.09 -13.74
N PRO A 304 13.77 -8.22 -13.30
CA PRO A 304 13.44 -9.57 -13.79
C PRO A 304 11.98 -9.97 -13.51
N ILE A 305 11.03 -9.28 -14.12
CA ILE A 305 9.62 -9.31 -13.76
C ILE A 305 8.97 -10.68 -13.96
N ALA A 306 9.43 -11.45 -14.94
CA ALA A 306 8.95 -12.82 -15.16
C ALA A 306 9.20 -13.73 -13.94
N TYR A 307 10.34 -13.56 -13.26
CA TYR A 307 10.67 -14.30 -12.04
C TYR A 307 9.74 -13.89 -10.89
N MET A 308 9.48 -12.59 -10.74
CA MET A 308 8.58 -12.07 -9.70
C MET A 308 7.12 -12.47 -9.94
N ILE A 309 6.65 -12.44 -11.19
CA ILE A 309 5.32 -12.95 -11.56
C ILE A 309 5.20 -14.42 -11.16
N LEU A 310 6.19 -15.24 -11.54
CA LEU A 310 6.19 -16.67 -11.23
C LEU A 310 6.21 -16.92 -9.71
N GLU A 311 7.04 -16.18 -8.98
CA GLU A 311 7.12 -16.27 -7.53
C GLU A 311 5.82 -15.84 -6.85
N VAL A 312 5.17 -14.75 -7.30
CA VAL A 312 3.87 -14.32 -6.77
C VAL A 312 2.79 -15.37 -7.02
N LEU A 313 2.73 -15.95 -8.21
CA LEU A 313 1.77 -17.01 -8.51
C LEU A 313 1.98 -18.25 -7.62
N PHE A 314 3.23 -18.65 -7.39
CA PHE A 314 3.55 -19.71 -6.44
C PHE A 314 3.30 -19.33 -4.99
N SER A 315 3.56 -18.07 -4.60
CA SER A 315 3.29 -17.55 -3.26
C SER A 315 1.81 -17.64 -2.91
N GLN A 316 0.94 -17.39 -3.90
CA GLN A 316 -0.50 -17.52 -3.73
C GLN A 316 -0.92 -18.99 -3.74
N LEU A 317 -0.45 -19.79 -4.70
CA LEU A 317 -0.79 -21.21 -4.82
C LEU A 317 -0.40 -22.02 -3.57
N PHE A 318 0.77 -21.75 -2.99
CA PHE A 318 1.28 -22.45 -1.80
C PHE A 318 0.94 -21.73 -0.49
N ARG A 319 0.13 -20.67 -0.54
CA ARG A 319 -0.27 -19.92 0.65
C ARG A 319 -0.97 -20.83 1.66
N LEU A 320 -0.51 -20.76 2.90
CA LEU A 320 -1.14 -21.43 4.03
C LEU A 320 -1.99 -20.43 4.82
N PRO A 321 -3.18 -20.83 5.32
CA PRO A 321 -3.74 -22.18 5.26
C PRO A 321 -4.29 -22.55 3.87
N HIS A 322 -4.73 -21.56 3.08
CA HIS A 322 -5.36 -21.76 1.78
C HIS A 322 -4.91 -20.68 0.77
N PRO A 323 -4.86 -21.00 -0.53
CA PRO A 323 -4.62 -20.03 -1.59
C PRO A 323 -5.77 -19.02 -1.69
N PRO A 324 -5.50 -17.76 -2.10
CA PRO A 324 -6.54 -16.74 -2.28
C PRO A 324 -7.46 -17.07 -3.47
N GLN A 325 -6.95 -17.75 -4.50
CA GLN A 325 -7.73 -18.20 -5.65
C GLN A 325 -7.83 -19.74 -5.70
N PRO A 326 -8.85 -20.31 -6.37
CA PRO A 326 -8.95 -21.76 -6.56
C PRO A 326 -7.69 -22.33 -7.20
N THR A 327 -7.17 -23.47 -6.72
CA THR A 327 -5.92 -24.06 -7.23
C THR A 327 -5.92 -24.32 -8.75
N GLY A 328 -7.10 -24.60 -9.32
CA GLY A 328 -7.30 -24.78 -10.76
C GLY A 328 -7.16 -23.50 -11.60
N PHE A 329 -6.99 -22.32 -10.99
CA PHE A 329 -6.73 -21.05 -11.66
C PHE A 329 -5.27 -20.92 -12.11
N TYR A 330 -4.32 -21.25 -11.23
CA TYR A 330 -2.89 -20.94 -11.43
C TYR A 330 -2.25 -21.70 -12.60
N GLY A 331 -2.54 -22.99 -12.77
CA GLY A 331 -1.98 -23.79 -13.86
C GLY A 331 -2.36 -23.26 -15.25
N PRO A 332 -3.66 -23.05 -15.55
CA PRO A 332 -4.10 -22.41 -16.79
C PRO A 332 -3.56 -20.99 -16.99
N LEU A 333 -3.44 -20.17 -15.93
CA LEU A 333 -2.84 -18.84 -16.04
C LEU A 333 -1.36 -18.91 -16.47
N LEU A 334 -0.57 -19.83 -15.90
CA LEU A 334 0.82 -20.04 -16.30
C LEU A 334 0.94 -20.45 -17.77
N LEU A 335 -0.02 -21.23 -18.30
CA LEU A 335 -0.06 -21.58 -19.72
C LEU A 335 -0.39 -20.37 -20.62
N ASP A 336 -1.24 -19.45 -20.17
CA ASP A 336 -1.57 -18.24 -20.94
C ASP A 336 -0.41 -17.21 -20.92
N LEU A 337 0.50 -17.30 -19.94
CA LEU A 337 1.71 -16.47 -19.84
C LEU A 337 2.90 -16.99 -20.67
N CYS A 338 2.85 -18.23 -21.16
CA CYS A 338 3.89 -18.88 -21.96
C CYS A 338 3.75 -18.57 -23.47
#